data_AF-A0A8C9FH29-F1
#
_entry.id   AF-A0A8C9FH29-F1
#
_cell.length_a   1.000
_cell.length_b   1.000
_cell.length_c   1.000
_cell.angle_alpha   90.00
_cell.angle_beta   90.00
_cell.angle_gamma   90.00
#
_symmetry.space_group_name_H-M   'P 1'
#
loop_
_entity.id
_entity.type
_entity.pdbx_description
1 polymer ?
#
loop_
_entity_poly.entity_id
_entity_poly.type
_entity_poly.pdbx_seq_one_letter_code
_entity_poly.pdbx_strand_id
1 'polypeptide(L)'
;LFFLGMLRATSGFLWTAQWSVHVYLTFSCLDSPENNPDTPFEFTPENKKRIEAIISNYPGGHKSAAVMAVLDLAQRQHGWLPISAMNKVAEILEMPPMRVYEVATFYTMYNRKPVGKYHIQVCTTTPCMLRDSDSILEAIKKKLAGGLTSLTEPPKGPGFGVRADL
;
A
#
# COMPACT_ATOMS: atom_id res chain seq x y z
N LEU A 1 -28.50 22.69 -52.18
CA LEU A 1 -29.43 21.84 -51.43
C LEU A 1 -28.86 20.43 -51.38
N PHE A 2 -28.53 19.96 -50.18
CA PHE A 2 -28.37 18.54 -49.77
C PHE A 2 -27.28 17.73 -50.54
N PHE A 3 -26.26 17.09 -49.95
CA PHE A 3 -26.10 16.57 -48.59
C PHE A 3 -24.61 16.23 -48.35
N LEU A 4 -24.24 16.20 -47.07
CA LEU A 4 -22.95 15.88 -46.46
C LEU A 4 -22.27 14.59 -46.97
N GLY A 5 -20.93 14.59 -47.02
CA GLY A 5 -20.15 13.35 -47.11
C GLY A 5 -18.65 13.56 -46.88
N MET A 6 -18.13 12.89 -45.84
CA MET A 6 -16.71 12.63 -45.55
C MET A 6 -15.86 13.77 -44.97
N LEU A 7 -16.12 14.07 -43.69
CA LEU A 7 -15.08 14.50 -42.75
C LEU A 7 -14.04 13.38 -42.59
N ARG A 8 -12.82 13.68 -43.06
CA ARG A 8 -11.64 12.83 -42.97
C ARG A 8 -11.03 12.97 -41.57
N ALA A 9 -10.72 11.82 -40.98
CA ALA A 9 -10.27 11.65 -39.61
C ALA A 9 -8.98 12.43 -39.28
N THR A 10 -9.10 13.44 -38.43
CA THR A 10 -7.98 14.05 -37.69
C THR A 10 -8.44 14.39 -36.27
N SER A 11 -8.58 13.37 -35.41
CA SER A 11 -8.71 13.55 -33.96
C SER A 11 -8.44 12.22 -33.20
N GLY A 12 -7.41 11.49 -33.62
CA GLY A 12 -6.99 10.24 -32.99
C GLY A 12 -6.03 10.39 -31.81
N PHE A 13 -6.05 11.51 -31.08
CA PHE A 13 -5.06 11.76 -30.03
C PHE A 13 -5.59 12.30 -28.69
N LEU A 14 -6.91 12.55 -28.57
CA LEU A 14 -7.50 13.03 -27.31
C LEU A 14 -8.41 12.02 -26.59
N TRP A 15 -8.65 10.84 -27.18
CA TRP A 15 -9.67 9.90 -26.69
C TRP A 15 -9.14 8.77 -25.79
N THR A 16 -7.83 8.59 -25.66
CA THR A 16 -7.24 7.61 -24.73
C THR A 16 -7.09 8.17 -23.31
N ALA A 17 -7.07 9.50 -23.14
CA ALA A 17 -6.94 10.13 -21.83
C ALA A 17 -8.25 10.08 -21.01
N GLN A 18 -9.41 10.22 -21.66
CA GLN A 18 -10.70 10.30 -20.96
C GLN A 18 -11.15 8.94 -20.37
N TRP A 19 -10.81 7.83 -21.04
CA TRP A 19 -11.19 6.48 -20.58
C TRP A 19 -10.38 5.99 -19.37
N SER A 20 -9.19 6.55 -19.14
CA SER A 20 -8.42 6.22 -17.94
C SER A 20 -9.03 6.84 -16.67
N VAL A 21 -9.59 8.05 -16.76
CA VAL A 21 -10.08 8.77 -15.57
C VAL A 21 -11.44 8.25 -15.08
N HIS A 22 -12.27 7.67 -15.96
CA HIS A 22 -13.63 7.24 -15.58
C HIS A 22 -13.71 5.86 -14.90
N VAL A 23 -12.72 4.98 -15.13
CA VAL A 23 -12.65 3.67 -14.46
C VAL A 23 -12.05 3.78 -13.04
N TYR A 24 -11.39 4.90 -12.73
CA TYR A 24 -10.78 5.16 -11.42
C TYR A 24 -11.76 5.47 -10.28
N LEU A 25 -13.04 5.73 -10.57
CA LEU A 25 -13.95 6.34 -9.61
C LEU A 25 -14.69 5.37 -8.66
N THR A 26 -14.52 4.05 -8.76
CA THR A 26 -15.42 3.10 -8.06
C THR A 26 -14.79 2.24 -6.96
N PHE A 27 -13.51 2.46 -6.61
CA PHE A 27 -12.88 1.85 -5.43
C PHE A 27 -12.38 2.98 -4.50
N SER A 28 -13.32 3.78 -3.98
CA SER A 28 -13.04 5.10 -3.40
C SER A 28 -12.15 5.03 -2.14
N CYS A 29 -10.87 5.35 -2.31
CA CYS A 29 -10.17 6.13 -1.30
C CYS A 29 -10.81 7.52 -1.30
N LEU A 30 -11.40 7.92 -0.17
CA LEU A 30 -11.82 9.30 0.03
C LEU A 30 -10.56 10.15 0.20
N ASP A 31 -10.39 11.13 -0.68
CA ASP A 31 -9.30 12.11 -0.59
C ASP A 31 -9.37 12.79 0.78
N SER A 32 -8.31 12.61 1.55
CA SER A 32 -8.16 13.21 2.88
C SER A 32 -6.93 14.11 2.83
N PRO A 33 -6.84 15.18 3.63
CA PRO A 33 -5.73 16.13 3.53
C PRO A 33 -4.33 15.48 3.64
N GLU A 34 -4.24 14.32 4.29
CA GLU A 34 -3.00 13.53 4.46
C GLU A 34 -2.81 12.43 3.40
N ASN A 35 -3.85 12.00 2.70
CA ASN A 35 -3.80 10.92 1.70
C ASN A 35 -4.52 11.34 0.43
N ASN A 36 -3.78 11.97 -0.47
CA ASN A 36 -4.20 12.44 -1.78
C ASN A 36 -3.21 11.96 -2.85
N PRO A 37 -3.63 11.82 -4.12
CA PRO A 37 -2.71 11.48 -5.23
C PRO A 37 -1.60 12.53 -5.44
N ASP A 38 -1.81 13.76 -4.96
CA ASP A 38 -0.85 14.85 -5.05
C ASP A 38 0.19 14.86 -3.92
N THR A 39 0.11 13.92 -2.96
CA THR A 39 1.12 13.84 -1.90
C THR A 39 2.47 13.39 -2.49
N PRO A 40 3.58 14.13 -2.27
CA PRO A 40 4.86 13.80 -2.87
C PRO A 40 5.47 12.57 -2.18
N PHE A 41 5.57 11.46 -2.91
CA PHE A 41 6.25 10.25 -2.45
C PHE A 41 7.32 9.81 -3.45
N GLU A 42 8.58 9.75 -2.99
CA GLU A 42 9.69 9.21 -3.76
C GLU A 42 10.51 8.21 -2.94
N PHE A 43 11.04 7.19 -3.63
CA PHE A 43 11.96 6.24 -3.03
C PHE A 43 13.34 6.86 -2.81
N THR A 44 13.94 6.57 -1.65
CA THR A 44 15.35 6.91 -1.39
C THR A 44 16.28 6.23 -2.41
N PRO A 45 17.46 6.79 -2.70
CA PRO A 45 18.38 6.18 -3.68
C PRO A 45 18.85 4.78 -3.27
N GLU A 46 18.92 4.50 -1.97
CA GLU A 46 19.19 3.15 -1.47
C GLU A 46 18.05 2.18 -1.80
N ASN A 47 16.81 2.61 -1.58
CA ASN A 47 15.63 1.83 -1.88
C ASN A 47 15.45 1.58 -3.37
N LYS A 48 15.85 2.51 -4.24
CA LYS A 48 15.88 2.30 -5.70
C LYS A 48 16.80 1.12 -6.09
N LYS A 49 18.00 1.03 -5.50
CA LYS A 49 18.91 -0.11 -5.72
C LYS A 49 18.31 -1.43 -5.23
N ARG A 50 17.62 -1.41 -4.09
CA ARG A 50 16.91 -2.60 -3.56
C ARG A 50 15.78 -3.03 -4.50
N ILE A 51 15.05 -2.09 -5.07
CA ILE A 51 13.99 -2.37 -6.06
C ILE A 51 14.58 -3.02 -7.32
N GLU A 52 15.70 -2.51 -7.83
CA GLU A 52 16.41 -3.12 -8.97
C GLU A 52 16.85 -4.56 -8.66
N ALA A 53 17.38 -4.81 -7.46
CA ALA A 53 17.74 -6.15 -7.00
C ALA A 53 16.53 -7.09 -6.80
N ILE A 54 15.35 -6.54 -6.47
CA ILE A 54 14.11 -7.32 -6.39
C ILE A 54 13.64 -7.68 -7.80
N ILE A 55 13.66 -6.73 -8.74
CA ILE A 55 13.21 -6.93 -10.12
C ILE A 55 14.10 -7.95 -10.84
N SER A 56 15.41 -7.97 -10.56
CA SER A 56 16.34 -8.94 -11.18
C SER A 56 16.08 -10.39 -10.79
N ASN A 57 15.36 -10.66 -9.71
CA ASN A 57 14.97 -12.03 -9.32
C ASN A 57 13.89 -12.62 -10.25
N TYR A 58 13.17 -11.77 -11.00
CA TYR A 58 12.09 -12.19 -11.88
C TYR A 58 12.55 -12.22 -13.34
N PRO A 59 12.11 -13.21 -14.13
CA PRO A 59 12.44 -13.28 -15.55
C PRO A 59 11.88 -12.09 -16.32
N GLY A 60 12.55 -11.72 -17.42
CA GLY A 60 12.14 -10.63 -18.30
C GLY A 60 10.69 -10.80 -18.78
N GLY A 61 9.89 -9.74 -18.68
CA GLY A 61 8.45 -9.75 -19.01
C GLY A 61 7.50 -9.97 -17.83
N HIS A 62 8.00 -10.44 -16.68
CA HIS A 62 7.19 -10.69 -15.47
C HIS A 62 7.54 -9.74 -14.31
N LYS A 63 7.81 -8.47 -14.61
CA LYS A 63 8.08 -7.43 -13.59
C LYS A 63 6.93 -7.25 -12.60
N SER A 64 5.69 -7.52 -13.02
CA SER A 64 4.49 -7.44 -12.17
C SER A 64 4.48 -8.42 -11.00
N ALA A 65 5.32 -9.45 -11.00
CA ALA A 65 5.47 -10.35 -9.85
C ALA A 65 6.16 -9.66 -8.66
N ALA A 66 6.93 -8.60 -8.90
CA ALA A 66 7.65 -7.85 -7.86
C ALA A 66 6.75 -6.90 -7.04
N VAL A 67 5.47 -6.75 -7.39
CA VAL A 67 4.55 -5.79 -6.75
C VAL A 67 4.52 -5.91 -5.24
N MET A 68 4.44 -7.14 -4.72
CA MET A 68 4.36 -7.37 -3.28
C MET A 68 5.63 -6.90 -2.57
N ALA A 69 6.80 -7.24 -3.11
CA ALA A 69 8.07 -6.86 -2.50
C ALA A 69 8.33 -5.34 -2.57
N VAL A 70 7.95 -4.69 -3.68
CA VAL A 70 8.11 -3.24 -3.85
C VAL A 70 7.12 -2.47 -2.98
N LEU A 71 5.88 -2.95 -2.84
CA LEU A 71 4.90 -2.36 -1.91
C LEU A 71 5.33 -2.49 -0.44
N ASP A 72 5.84 -3.66 -0.03
CA ASP A 72 6.36 -3.84 1.34
C ASP A 72 7.51 -2.87 1.61
N LEU A 73 8.40 -2.68 0.63
CA LEU A 73 9.50 -1.73 0.73
C LEU A 73 9.01 -0.27 0.85
N ALA A 74 7.98 0.11 0.10
CA ALA A 74 7.34 1.41 0.24
C ALA A 74 6.73 1.61 1.63
N GLN A 75 6.06 0.58 2.16
CA GLN A 75 5.50 0.60 3.51
C GLN A 75 6.58 0.72 4.59
N ARG A 76 7.73 0.08 4.44
CA ARG A 76 8.85 0.22 5.40
C ARG A 76 9.44 1.62 5.39
N GLN A 77 9.53 2.26 4.22
CA GLN A 77 10.06 3.63 4.13
C GLN A 77 9.13 4.65 4.80
N HIS A 78 7.82 4.49 4.67
CA HIS A 78 6.83 5.49 5.08
C HIS A 78 6.02 5.11 6.34
N GLY A 79 6.06 3.85 6.76
CA GLY A 79 5.25 3.26 7.85
C GLY A 79 3.85 2.82 7.43
N TRP A 80 3.28 3.45 6.39
CA TRP A 80 1.98 3.14 5.82
C TRP A 80 1.96 3.51 4.32
N LEU A 81 0.96 3.05 3.58
CA LEU A 81 0.88 3.21 2.12
C LEU A 81 -0.12 4.29 1.71
N PRO A 82 0.35 5.51 1.36
CA PRO A 82 -0.48 6.51 0.70
C PRO A 82 -0.76 6.13 -0.76
N ILE A 83 -1.79 6.72 -1.35
CA ILE A 83 -2.18 6.51 -2.75
C ILE A 83 -1.02 6.85 -3.70
N SER A 84 -0.28 7.92 -3.40
CA SER A 84 0.91 8.31 -4.17
C SER A 84 2.01 7.25 -4.19
N ALA A 85 2.21 6.53 -3.08
CA ALA A 85 3.19 5.45 -3.05
C ALA A 85 2.77 4.30 -3.98
N MET A 86 1.49 3.94 -3.98
CA MET A 86 0.95 2.90 -4.87
C MET A 86 1.05 3.30 -6.34
N ASN A 87 0.75 4.55 -6.67
CA ASN A 87 0.95 5.10 -8.01
C ASN A 87 2.43 5.03 -8.43
N LYS A 88 3.35 5.35 -7.52
CA LYS A 88 4.78 5.28 -7.82
C LYS A 88 5.27 3.85 -8.07
N VAL A 89 4.76 2.88 -7.32
CA VAL A 89 5.02 1.45 -7.60
C VAL A 89 4.49 1.04 -8.97
N ALA A 90 3.29 1.50 -9.33
CA ALA A 90 2.69 1.21 -10.63
C ALA A 90 3.54 1.76 -11.80
N GLU A 91 4.08 2.98 -11.66
CA GLU A 91 5.00 3.58 -12.63
C GLU A 91 6.28 2.74 -12.81
N ILE A 92 6.91 2.32 -11.71
CA ILE A 92 8.18 1.57 -11.75
C ILE A 92 8.00 0.19 -12.39
N LEU A 93 6.87 -0.46 -12.14
CA LEU A 93 6.56 -1.81 -12.62
C LEU A 93 5.83 -1.82 -13.97
N GLU A 94 5.60 -0.65 -14.57
CA GLU A 94 4.95 -0.48 -15.88
C GLU A 94 3.58 -1.18 -15.95
N MET A 95 2.78 -1.09 -14.87
CA MET A 95 1.51 -1.78 -14.75
C MET A 95 0.36 -0.83 -14.39
N PRO A 96 -0.90 -1.17 -14.73
CA PRO A 96 -2.02 -0.33 -14.36
C PRO A 96 -2.15 -0.23 -12.83
N PRO A 97 -2.29 0.98 -12.27
CA PRO A 97 -2.35 1.21 -10.81
C PRO A 97 -3.52 0.51 -10.13
N MET A 98 -4.61 0.24 -10.86
CA MET A 98 -5.72 -0.57 -10.35
C MET A 98 -5.28 -1.94 -9.83
N ARG A 99 -4.32 -2.59 -10.50
CA ARG A 99 -3.78 -3.89 -10.05
C ARG A 99 -2.96 -3.76 -8.76
N VAL A 100 -2.33 -2.62 -8.54
CA VAL A 100 -1.60 -2.34 -7.30
C VAL A 100 -2.60 -2.10 -6.15
N TYR A 101 -3.71 -1.39 -6.42
CA TYR A 101 -4.79 -1.21 -5.45
C TYR A 101 -5.48 -2.51 -5.06
N GLU A 102 -5.71 -3.42 -6.01
CA GLU A 102 -6.22 -4.76 -5.75
C GLU A 102 -5.30 -5.49 -4.76
N VAL A 103 -3.99 -5.52 -5.01
CA VAL A 103 -3.01 -6.17 -4.13
C VAL A 103 -2.96 -5.52 -2.74
N ALA A 104 -2.94 -4.18 -2.69
CA ALA A 104 -2.86 -3.43 -1.44
C ALA A 104 -4.12 -3.59 -0.56
N THR A 105 -5.26 -3.89 -1.15
CA THR A 105 -6.52 -4.11 -0.42
C THR A 105 -6.77 -5.57 -0.10
N PHE A 106 -6.23 -6.48 -0.90
CA PHE A 106 -6.35 -7.92 -0.72
C PHE A 106 -5.54 -8.44 0.48
N TYR A 107 -4.31 -7.97 0.66
CA TYR A 107 -3.45 -8.40 1.76
C TYR A 107 -3.61 -7.51 3.00
N THR A 108 -3.87 -8.13 4.15
CA THR A 108 -4.09 -7.44 5.43
C THR A 108 -2.84 -6.81 6.05
N MET A 109 -1.65 -7.10 5.52
CA MET A 109 -0.39 -6.51 5.97
C MET A 109 -0.22 -5.05 5.52
N TYR A 110 -0.90 -4.67 4.43
CA TYR A 110 -0.76 -3.36 3.83
C TYR A 110 -1.63 -2.32 4.54
N ASN A 111 -0.98 -1.41 5.25
CA ASN A 111 -1.66 -0.38 6.02
C ASN A 111 -1.99 0.82 5.14
N ARG A 112 -3.27 1.03 4.81
CA ARG A 112 -3.75 2.17 4.02
C ARG A 112 -4.05 3.42 4.84
N LYS A 113 -4.02 3.28 6.16
CA LYS A 113 -4.21 4.36 7.13
C LYS A 113 -2.92 4.52 7.93
N PRO A 114 -2.62 5.74 8.41
CA PRO A 114 -1.48 5.93 9.28
C PRO A 114 -1.62 5.06 10.54
N VAL A 115 -0.63 4.20 10.76
CA VAL A 115 -0.47 3.43 11.99
C VAL A 115 0.71 4.00 12.77
N GLY A 116 0.66 3.85 14.10
CA GLY A 116 1.78 4.18 14.98
C GLY A 116 2.99 3.27 14.74
N LYS A 117 4.12 3.62 15.38
CA LYS A 117 5.41 2.94 15.21
C LYS A 117 5.35 1.45 15.52
N TYR A 118 4.54 1.06 16.51
CA TYR A 118 4.38 -0.34 16.88
C TYR A 118 2.95 -0.80 16.59
N HIS A 119 2.84 -1.70 15.62
CA HIS A 119 1.59 -2.36 15.26
C HIS A 119 1.53 -3.74 15.92
N ILE A 120 0.78 -3.88 17.02
CA ILE A 120 0.68 -5.12 17.78
C ILE A 120 -0.46 -5.98 17.21
N GLN A 121 -0.12 -7.16 16.71
CA GLN A 121 -1.09 -8.15 16.25
C GLN A 121 -1.10 -9.34 17.20
N VAL A 122 -2.23 -9.56 17.87
CA VAL A 122 -2.43 -10.70 18.78
C VAL A 122 -3.22 -11.78 18.04
N CYS A 123 -2.71 -13.01 18.00
CA CYS A 123 -3.46 -14.14 17.46
C CYS A 123 -4.62 -14.49 18.39
N THR A 124 -5.84 -14.52 17.85
CA THR A 124 -7.05 -15.01 18.54
C THR A 124 -7.63 -16.23 17.83
N THR A 125 -6.81 -16.94 17.05
CA THR A 125 -7.21 -18.18 16.38
C THR A 125 -7.32 -19.31 17.41
N THR A 126 -8.07 -20.37 17.06
CA THR A 126 -8.33 -21.52 17.94
C THR A 126 -7.12 -22.05 18.73
N PRO A 127 -5.92 -22.25 18.14
CA PRO A 127 -4.77 -22.73 18.92
C PRO A 127 -4.27 -21.74 19.98
N CYS A 128 -4.35 -20.43 19.72
CA CYS A 128 -4.01 -19.40 20.71
C CYS A 128 -5.13 -19.25 21.76
N MET A 129 -6.38 -19.36 21.33
CA MET A 129 -7.57 -19.28 22.19
C MET A 129 -7.61 -20.41 23.22
N LEU A 130 -7.25 -21.63 22.84
CA LEU A 130 -7.14 -22.77 23.77
C LEU A 130 -6.05 -22.59 24.83
N ARG A 131 -5.10 -21.68 24.62
CA ARG A 131 -4.04 -21.31 25.55
C ARG A 131 -4.33 -19.96 26.24
N ASP A 132 -5.60 -19.56 26.30
CA ASP A 132 -6.08 -18.34 26.93
C ASP A 132 -5.44 -17.06 26.37
N SER A 133 -5.36 -16.92 25.03
CA SER A 133 -4.91 -15.68 24.37
C SER A 133 -5.73 -14.44 24.76
N ASP A 134 -6.97 -14.64 25.20
CA ASP A 134 -7.87 -13.56 25.63
C ASP A 134 -7.34 -12.85 26.88
N SER A 135 -6.68 -13.59 27.79
CA SER A 135 -6.04 -13.02 28.97
C SER A 135 -4.92 -12.03 28.60
N ILE A 136 -4.16 -12.34 27.54
CA ILE A 136 -3.10 -11.48 27.01
C ILE A 136 -3.70 -10.23 26.39
N LEU A 137 -4.77 -10.41 25.61
CA LEU A 137 -5.47 -9.30 24.96
C LEU A 137 -6.06 -8.33 26.00
N GLU A 138 -6.65 -8.84 27.08
CA GLU A 138 -7.10 -8.02 28.21
C GLU A 138 -5.96 -7.30 28.93
N ALA A 139 -4.84 -7.98 29.17
CA ALA A 139 -3.68 -7.38 29.82
C ALA A 139 -3.11 -6.22 28.98
N ILE A 140 -3.08 -6.41 27.66
CA ILE A 140 -2.68 -5.38 26.68
C ILE A 140 -3.66 -4.20 26.72
N LYS A 141 -4.97 -4.45 26.69
CA LYS A 141 -6.00 -3.39 26.81
C LYS A 141 -5.90 -2.61 28.12
N LYS A 142 -5.66 -3.29 29.25
CA LYS A 142 -5.51 -2.66 30.58
C LYS A 142 -4.26 -1.79 30.67
N LYS A 143 -3.16 -2.20 30.02
CA LYS A 143 -1.90 -1.43 30.01
C LYS A 143 -1.91 -0.28 29.00
N LEU A 144 -2.57 -0.46 27.86
CA LEU A 144 -2.59 0.48 26.75
C LEU A 144 -3.94 1.17 26.71
N ALA A 145 -4.07 2.28 27.42
CA ALA A 145 -5.29 3.09 27.45
C ALA A 145 -5.69 3.70 26.09
N GLY A 146 -4.87 3.54 25.04
CA GLY A 146 -5.02 4.16 23.72
C GLY A 146 -5.56 3.26 22.58
N GLY A 147 -6.00 2.03 22.86
CA GLY A 147 -6.52 1.11 21.85
C GLY A 147 -5.46 0.16 21.26
N LEU A 148 -5.91 -0.93 20.62
CA LEU A 148 -5.07 -2.10 20.30
C LEU A 148 -4.06 -1.89 19.17
N THR A 149 -4.30 -0.93 18.27
CA THR A 149 -3.79 -1.04 16.90
C THR A 149 -2.50 -0.27 16.64
N SER A 150 -2.14 0.73 17.46
CA SER A 150 -0.96 1.54 17.18
C SER A 150 -0.40 2.25 18.41
N LEU A 151 0.87 2.02 18.71
CA LEU A 151 1.61 2.76 19.74
C LEU A 151 2.66 3.67 19.11
N THR A 152 2.77 4.89 19.64
CA THR A 152 3.80 5.87 19.28
C THR A 152 5.08 5.67 20.11
N GLU A 153 4.96 5.00 21.26
CA GLU A 153 6.04 4.70 22.22
C GLU A 153 6.21 3.19 22.44
N PRO A 154 7.43 2.72 22.74
CA PRO A 154 7.67 1.29 22.97
C PRO A 154 6.94 0.81 24.23
N PRO A 155 6.23 -0.33 24.18
CA PRO A 155 5.58 -0.87 25.36
C PRO A 155 6.65 -1.30 26.38
N LYS A 156 6.60 -0.70 27.56
CA LYS A 156 7.52 -1.03 28.67
C LYS A 156 7.12 -2.39 29.26
N GLY A 157 7.94 -3.41 29.06
CA GLY A 157 7.77 -4.74 29.64
C GLY A 157 8.96 -5.67 29.36
N PRO A 158 9.20 -6.69 30.22
CA PRO A 158 10.26 -7.66 29.98
C PRO A 158 9.91 -8.49 28.72
N GLY A 159 10.79 -8.47 27.71
CA GLY A 159 10.65 -9.27 26.49
C GLY A 159 10.10 -8.54 25.25
N PHE A 160 9.67 -7.27 25.35
CA PHE A 160 9.37 -6.43 24.19
C PHE A 160 10.66 -5.84 23.59
N GLY A 161 11.63 -6.71 23.28
CA GLY A 161 12.83 -6.33 22.53
C GLY A 161 12.46 -6.17 21.07
N VAL A 162 12.32 -4.92 20.61
CA VAL A 162 12.19 -4.64 19.18
C VAL A 162 13.59 -4.78 18.58
N ARG A 163 13.73 -5.67 17.59
CA ARG A 163 14.93 -5.70 16.74
C ARG A 163 15.11 -4.31 16.12
N ALA A 164 16.20 -3.64 16.47
CA ALA A 164 16.48 -2.27 16.05
C ALA A 164 16.88 -2.17 14.56
N ASP A 165 17.04 -3.31 13.88
CA ASP A 165 17.46 -3.50 12.49
C ASP A 165 16.30 -3.47 11.47
N LEU A 166 15.12 -2.96 11.84
CA LEU A 166 13.98 -2.69 10.95
C LEU A 166 13.66 -1.19 10.87
#